data_AF-A0A4R9JVE2-F1
#
_entry.id   AF-A0A4R9JVE2-F1
#
_cell.length_a   1.000
_cell.length_b   1.000
_cell.length_c   1.000
_cell.angle_alpha   90.00
_cell.angle_beta   90.00
_cell.angle_gamma   90.00
#
_symmetry.space_group_name_H-M   'P 1'
#
loop_
_entity.id
_entity.type
_entity.pdbx_description
1 polymer ?
#
loop_
_entity_poly.entity_id
_entity_poly.type
_entity_poly.pdbx_seq_one_letter_code
_entity_poly.pdbx_strand_id
1 'polypeptide(L)'
;MKLIYLILILVTLIFCKGPELNNPSDPKSKDFIETQILECNTRGSLLCPPFRVKGFISGLTAGNTLRIQYLLGAPSDEIVTNGQFDIITRGGLFPQVYVSKQPNNLHCIVTNPGRKSGDDVEGLEITCPLFKTFTNNKEVGISRCAYGQEWNPSGIGDCTGAGTSGTQYNISLYLNFCNISPSRGCTNDIAGGELSSPPWIGSADSDIYNACSQYNTNKKFQITNWRVPTKDELKQIVVCNSGPSVPLNDFIGCNVGYTSPTLNTSIFTNLSSSNILWSSTSYSLDDIQAFALDLNTGQMYTPDQDSTNQVLCVTDL
;
A
#
# COMPACT_ATOMS: atom_id res chain seq x y z
N MET A 1 -26.46 -35.02 -22.70
CA MET A 1 -26.70 -35.10 -21.24
C MET A 1 -25.69 -34.29 -20.41
N LYS A 2 -24.38 -34.35 -20.68
CA LYS A 2 -23.35 -33.61 -19.90
C LYS A 2 -23.45 -32.07 -19.97
N LEU A 3 -23.85 -31.51 -21.11
CA LEU A 3 -23.94 -30.05 -21.30
C LEU A 3 -25.08 -29.40 -20.49
N ILE A 4 -26.23 -30.08 -20.37
CA ILE A 4 -27.39 -29.59 -19.61
C ILE A 4 -27.08 -29.55 -18.11
N TYR A 5 -26.36 -30.54 -17.60
CA TYR A 5 -25.93 -30.58 -16.19
C TYR A 5 -24.94 -29.45 -15.86
N LEU A 6 -24.02 -29.15 -16.79
CA LEU A 6 -23.06 -28.06 -16.63
C LEU A 6 -23.76 -26.69 -16.63
N ILE A 7 -24.74 -26.49 -17.51
CA ILE A 7 -25.55 -25.27 -17.57
C ILE A 7 -26.39 -25.10 -16.29
N LEU A 8 -26.96 -26.19 -15.76
CA LEU A 8 -27.70 -26.15 -14.49
C LEU A 8 -26.81 -25.77 -13.29
N ILE A 9 -25.58 -26.29 -13.22
CA ILE A 9 -24.61 -25.93 -12.18
C ILE A 9 -24.12 -24.48 -12.35
N LEU A 10 -23.93 -24.02 -13.59
CA LEU A 10 -23.53 -22.63 -13.85
C LEU A 10 -24.65 -21.66 -13.46
N VAL A 11 -25.91 -21.99 -13.76
CA VAL A 11 -27.08 -21.20 -13.39
C VAL A 11 -27.28 -21.17 -11.87
N THR A 12 -27.08 -22.27 -11.14
CA THR A 12 -27.16 -22.23 -9.67
C THR A 12 -26.03 -21.40 -9.07
N LEU A 13 -24.81 -21.44 -9.61
CA LEU A 13 -23.69 -20.60 -9.14
C LEU A 13 -23.86 -19.11 -9.47
N ILE A 14 -24.56 -18.77 -10.57
CA ILE A 14 -24.79 -17.38 -10.98
C ILE A 14 -26.00 -16.76 -10.25
N PHE A 15 -27.05 -17.55 -9.95
CA PHE A 15 -28.30 -17.04 -9.36
C PHE A 15 -28.49 -17.35 -7.87
N CYS A 16 -27.76 -18.31 -7.30
CA CYS A 16 -27.72 -18.46 -5.85
C CYS A 16 -26.63 -17.56 -5.28
N LYS A 17 -27.00 -16.34 -4.87
CA LYS A 17 -26.23 -15.67 -3.81
C LYS A 17 -26.18 -16.65 -2.64
N GLY A 18 -24.98 -16.97 -2.16
CA GLY A 18 -24.83 -17.74 -0.92
C GLY A 18 -25.73 -17.13 0.16
N PRO A 19 -26.33 -17.93 1.05
CA PRO A 19 -27.27 -17.40 2.03
C PRO A 19 -26.56 -16.28 2.82
N GLU A 20 -27.01 -15.04 2.66
CA GLU A 20 -26.67 -13.97 3.59
C GLU A 20 -27.30 -14.40 4.91
N LEU A 21 -26.46 -14.87 5.82
CA LEU A 21 -26.85 -15.31 7.14
C LEU A 21 -27.18 -14.07 7.96
N ASN A 22 -28.32 -13.45 7.68
CA ASN A 22 -28.82 -12.31 8.44
C ASN A 22 -29.38 -12.82 9.77
N ASN A 23 -28.47 -13.23 10.66
CA ASN A 23 -28.80 -13.73 11.98
C ASN A 23 -27.82 -13.16 13.03
N PRO A 24 -28.21 -13.18 14.32
CA PRO A 24 -27.41 -12.61 15.41
C PRO A 24 -26.04 -13.26 15.66
N SER A 25 -25.65 -14.30 14.91
CA SER A 25 -24.36 -14.97 15.04
C SER A 25 -23.40 -14.70 13.87
N ASP A 26 -23.86 -14.06 12.80
CA ASP A 26 -23.00 -13.62 11.69
C ASP A 26 -22.41 -12.24 11.99
N PRO A 27 -21.08 -12.09 12.17
CA PRO A 27 -20.44 -10.81 12.48
C PRO A 27 -20.66 -9.71 11.44
N LYS A 28 -21.13 -10.06 10.24
CA LYS A 28 -21.42 -9.11 9.15
C LYS A 28 -22.90 -8.72 9.08
N SER A 29 -23.78 -9.39 9.83
CA SER A 29 -25.22 -9.10 9.78
C SER A 29 -25.58 -7.85 10.58
N LYS A 30 -26.70 -7.22 10.21
CA LYS A 30 -27.27 -6.11 10.97
C LYS A 30 -27.71 -6.57 12.36
N ASP A 31 -28.31 -7.76 12.43
CA ASP A 31 -28.83 -8.36 13.65
C ASP A 31 -27.74 -8.60 14.70
N PHE A 32 -26.52 -8.98 14.27
CA PHE A 32 -25.38 -9.13 15.17
C PHE A 32 -24.95 -7.80 15.79
N ILE A 33 -24.93 -6.72 15.01
CA ILE A 33 -24.60 -5.38 15.50
C ILE A 33 -25.68 -4.87 16.45
N GLU A 34 -26.96 -5.05 16.11
CA GLU A 34 -28.09 -4.67 16.97
C GLU A 34 -28.08 -5.42 18.30
N THR A 35 -27.77 -6.72 18.26
CA THR A 35 -27.66 -7.54 19.48
C THR A 35 -26.55 -7.03 20.39
N GLN A 36 -25.38 -6.70 19.85
CA GLN A 36 -24.30 -6.12 20.66
C GLN A 36 -24.67 -4.74 21.23
N ILE A 37 -25.31 -3.87 20.45
CA ILE A 37 -25.77 -2.56 20.97
C ILE A 37 -26.74 -2.76 22.14
N LEU A 38 -27.67 -3.72 22.03
CA LEU A 38 -28.61 -4.04 23.10
C LEU A 38 -27.89 -4.60 24.34
N GLU A 39 -26.92 -5.49 24.17
CA GLU A 39 -26.09 -6.02 25.27
C GLU A 39 -25.34 -4.90 26.00
N CYS A 40 -24.80 -3.93 25.27
CA CYS A 40 -24.12 -2.78 25.87
C CYS A 40 -25.08 -1.88 26.65
N ASN A 41 -26.26 -1.58 26.09
CA ASN A 41 -27.30 -0.77 26.74
C ASN A 41 -27.86 -1.44 28.00
N THR A 42 -28.09 -2.75 27.97
CA THR A 42 -28.64 -3.50 29.13
C THR A 42 -27.66 -3.58 30.30
N ARG A 43 -26.36 -3.44 30.05
CA ARG A 43 -25.32 -3.30 31.10
C ARG A 43 -25.22 -1.87 31.66
N GLY A 44 -26.10 -0.95 31.25
CA GLY A 44 -26.20 0.41 31.80
C GLY A 44 -25.08 1.35 31.35
N SER A 45 -24.34 1.00 30.30
CA SER A 45 -23.24 1.82 29.78
C SER A 45 -23.59 2.34 28.38
N LEU A 46 -23.34 3.64 28.15
CA LEU A 46 -23.51 4.28 26.84
C LEU A 46 -22.47 3.77 25.82
N LEU A 47 -21.37 3.20 26.31
CA LEU A 47 -20.29 2.59 25.54
C LEU A 47 -20.20 1.11 25.91
N CYS A 48 -19.98 0.22 24.94
CA CYS A 48 -19.70 -1.18 25.24
C CYS A 48 -18.52 -1.31 26.22
N PRO A 49 -18.53 -2.30 27.13
CA PRO A 49 -17.46 -2.43 28.10
C PRO A 49 -16.10 -2.63 27.42
N PRO A 50 -14.99 -2.15 28.01
CA PRO A 50 -13.64 -2.50 27.59
C PRO A 50 -13.44 -4.00 27.49
N PHE A 51 -12.73 -4.45 26.46
CA PHE A 51 -12.34 -5.85 26.28
C PHE A 51 -10.89 -5.94 25.83
N ARG A 52 -10.26 -7.10 26.02
CA ARG A 52 -8.88 -7.33 25.63
C ARG A 52 -8.81 -7.77 24.17
N VAL A 53 -7.79 -7.31 23.47
CA VAL A 53 -7.53 -7.66 22.07
C VAL A 53 -6.11 -8.14 21.94
N LYS A 54 -5.97 -9.39 21.48
CA LYS A 54 -4.69 -10.01 21.15
C LYS A 54 -4.55 -10.14 19.64
N GLY A 55 -3.38 -9.78 19.13
CA GLY A 55 -3.17 -9.75 17.70
C GLY A 55 -1.71 -9.74 17.30
N PHE A 56 -1.51 -9.52 16.01
CA PHE A 56 -0.21 -9.39 15.38
C PHE A 56 -0.18 -8.13 14.52
N ILE A 57 0.92 -7.39 14.59
CA ILE A 57 1.21 -6.28 13.70
C ILE A 57 2.49 -6.51 12.92
N SER A 58 2.48 -6.20 11.62
CA SER A 58 3.67 -6.21 10.76
C SER A 58 3.98 -4.84 10.16
N GLY A 59 5.26 -4.56 9.93
CA GLY A 59 5.73 -3.37 9.23
C GLY A 59 5.80 -2.11 10.09
N LEU A 60 5.53 -2.18 11.39
CA LEU A 60 5.71 -1.02 12.27
C LEU A 60 7.22 -0.77 12.51
N THR A 61 7.69 0.44 12.20
CA THR A 61 9.11 0.81 12.39
C THR A 61 9.36 1.44 13.76
N ALA A 62 10.62 1.44 14.20
CA ALA A 62 11.00 1.99 15.50
C ALA A 62 10.61 3.47 15.65
N GLY A 63 10.13 3.85 16.83
CA GLY A 63 9.68 5.21 17.14
C GLY A 63 8.27 5.55 16.64
N ASN A 64 7.61 4.64 15.93
CA ASN A 64 6.21 4.80 15.56
C ASN A 64 5.28 4.07 16.53
N THR A 65 4.09 4.63 16.70
CA THR A 65 3.02 4.07 17.54
C THR A 65 1.72 4.09 16.77
N LEU A 66 0.84 3.14 17.02
CA LEU A 66 -0.55 3.20 16.56
C LEU A 66 -1.54 2.99 17.70
N ARG A 67 -2.80 3.31 17.43
CA ARG A 67 -3.94 2.92 18.26
C ARG A 67 -5.05 2.38 17.35
N ILE A 68 -5.82 1.44 17.87
CA ILE A 68 -7.03 0.96 17.22
C ILE A 68 -8.26 1.51 17.93
N GLN A 69 -9.38 1.50 17.23
CA GLN A 69 -10.68 1.83 17.81
C GLN A 69 -11.74 0.95 17.17
N TYR A 70 -12.60 0.40 18.00
CA TYR A 70 -13.81 -0.28 17.54
C TYR A 70 -14.94 0.74 17.39
N LEU A 71 -15.90 0.48 16.52
CA LEU A 71 -17.06 1.35 16.31
C LEU A 71 -17.75 1.64 17.65
N LEU A 72 -18.10 2.92 17.91
CA LEU A 72 -18.66 3.40 19.19
C LEU A 72 -17.76 3.18 20.42
N GLY A 73 -16.50 2.79 20.24
CA GLY A 73 -15.49 2.78 21.30
C GLY A 73 -14.67 4.06 21.30
N ALA A 74 -13.75 4.18 22.25
CA ALA A 74 -12.67 5.17 22.20
C ALA A 74 -11.33 4.51 21.81
N PRO A 75 -10.31 5.30 21.39
CA PRO A 75 -9.00 4.77 21.04
C PRO A 75 -8.39 3.89 22.14
N SER A 76 -7.79 2.78 21.74
CA SER A 76 -7.11 1.82 22.61
C SER A 76 -5.83 2.39 23.23
N ASP A 77 -5.18 1.56 24.05
CA ASP A 77 -3.78 1.74 24.39
C ASP A 77 -2.87 1.65 23.15
N GLU A 78 -1.65 2.18 23.25
CA GLU A 78 -0.71 2.25 22.13
C GLU A 78 -0.03 0.91 21.85
N ILE A 79 0.02 0.55 20.57
CA ILE A 79 0.88 -0.53 20.08
C ILE A 79 2.16 0.13 19.58
N VAL A 80 3.28 -0.23 20.22
CA VAL A 80 4.58 0.46 20.05
C VAL A 80 5.67 -0.44 19.46
N THR A 81 5.38 -1.74 19.28
CA THR A 81 6.32 -2.71 18.73
C THR A 81 5.66 -3.54 17.65
N ASN A 82 6.50 -3.97 16.71
CA ASN A 82 6.14 -4.93 15.68
C ASN A 82 5.99 -6.33 16.29
N GLY A 83 5.13 -7.17 15.72
CA GLY A 83 4.89 -8.55 16.19
C GLY A 83 3.61 -8.70 17.01
N GLN A 84 3.63 -9.60 17.98
CA GLN A 84 2.46 -9.87 18.84
C GLN A 84 2.17 -8.70 19.78
N PHE A 85 0.88 -8.40 19.98
CA PHE A 85 0.43 -7.42 20.96
C PHE A 85 -0.77 -7.94 21.75
N ASP A 86 -0.93 -7.37 22.95
CA ASP A 86 -2.06 -7.59 23.85
C ASP A 86 -2.43 -6.23 24.47
N ILE A 87 -3.60 -5.71 24.12
CA ILE A 87 -4.06 -4.37 24.52
C ILE A 87 -5.49 -4.39 25.05
N ILE A 88 -5.86 -3.35 25.79
CA ILE A 88 -7.23 -3.15 26.26
C ILE A 88 -7.90 -2.05 25.41
N THR A 89 -9.10 -2.33 24.91
CA THR A 89 -9.91 -1.33 24.20
C THR A 89 -10.59 -0.38 25.19
N ARG A 90 -11.07 0.76 24.70
CA ARG A 90 -11.96 1.63 25.47
C ARG A 90 -13.40 1.43 25.00
N GLY A 91 -13.81 0.17 24.93
CA GLY A 91 -15.12 -0.27 24.45
C GLY A 91 -15.23 -0.37 22.93
N GLY A 92 -16.47 -0.55 22.48
CA GLY A 92 -16.86 -0.56 21.06
C GLY A 92 -17.46 -1.88 20.58
N LEU A 93 -17.82 -1.91 19.29
CA LEU A 93 -18.54 -3.00 18.63
C LEU A 93 -17.61 -3.80 17.70
N PHE A 94 -17.46 -5.09 17.99
CA PHE A 94 -16.81 -6.03 17.06
C PHE A 94 -17.74 -6.34 15.86
N PRO A 95 -17.23 -6.68 14.67
CA PRO A 95 -15.82 -6.72 14.24
C PRO A 95 -15.32 -5.38 13.67
N GLN A 96 -16.08 -4.29 13.82
CA GLN A 96 -15.78 -3.03 13.16
C GLN A 96 -14.64 -2.30 13.86
N VAL A 97 -13.41 -2.57 13.43
CA VAL A 97 -12.18 -1.99 13.96
C VAL A 97 -11.43 -1.21 12.89
N TYR A 98 -10.83 -0.10 13.28
CA TYR A 98 -9.99 0.72 12.41
C TYR A 98 -8.78 1.26 13.19
N VAL A 99 -7.76 1.70 12.46
CA VAL A 99 -6.58 2.37 13.04
C VAL A 99 -6.94 3.83 13.33
N SER A 100 -7.15 4.17 14.60
CA SER A 100 -7.59 5.51 15.03
C SER A 100 -6.44 6.51 15.14
N LYS A 101 -5.21 6.02 15.33
CA LYS A 101 -3.97 6.82 15.27
C LYS A 101 -2.99 6.10 14.36
N GLN A 102 -2.77 6.67 13.17
CA GLN A 102 -1.74 6.19 12.25
C GLN A 102 -0.35 6.59 12.74
N PRO A 103 0.69 5.78 12.47
CA PRO A 103 2.07 6.23 12.55
C PRO A 103 2.33 7.50 11.73
N ASN A 104 3.42 8.21 12.03
CA ASN A 104 3.71 9.50 11.37
C ASN A 104 4.06 9.33 9.89
N ASN A 105 4.84 8.30 9.56
CA ASN A 105 5.38 8.05 8.22
C ASN A 105 4.94 6.69 7.64
N LEU A 106 3.97 6.02 8.26
CA LEU A 106 3.39 4.79 7.74
C LEU A 106 1.87 4.93 7.69
N HIS A 107 1.26 4.19 6.77
CA HIS A 107 -0.17 3.96 6.77
C HIS A 107 -0.43 2.48 6.98
N CYS A 108 -1.12 2.17 8.08
CA CYS A 108 -1.46 0.83 8.50
C CYS A 108 -2.94 0.53 8.28
N ILE A 109 -3.24 -0.72 7.96
CA ILE A 109 -4.58 -1.22 7.69
C ILE A 109 -4.85 -2.47 8.51
N VAL A 110 -6.12 -2.67 8.86
CA VAL A 110 -6.58 -3.94 9.46
C VAL A 110 -6.83 -4.93 8.34
N THR A 111 -6.11 -6.05 8.34
CA THR A 111 -6.29 -7.13 7.36
C THR A 111 -7.23 -8.22 7.86
N ASN A 112 -7.27 -8.43 9.17
CA ASN A 112 -8.17 -9.39 9.80
C ASN A 112 -8.67 -8.80 11.12
N PRO A 113 -9.98 -8.56 11.31
CA PRO A 113 -10.51 -8.00 12.55
C PRO A 113 -10.42 -8.95 13.76
N GLY A 114 -10.00 -10.21 13.55
CA GLY A 114 -9.93 -11.26 14.55
C GLY A 114 -11.25 -11.99 14.75
N ARG A 115 -11.30 -12.80 15.81
CA ARG A 115 -12.49 -13.55 16.25
C ARG A 115 -12.77 -13.29 17.72
N LYS A 116 -14.05 -13.24 18.10
CA LYS A 116 -14.43 -13.23 19.52
C LYS A 116 -14.03 -14.54 20.19
N SER A 117 -13.47 -14.44 21.39
CA SER A 117 -13.09 -15.54 22.28
C SER A 117 -13.55 -15.19 23.70
N GLY A 118 -14.78 -15.58 24.04
CA GLY A 118 -15.47 -15.06 25.23
C GLY A 118 -15.78 -13.57 25.07
N ASP A 119 -15.42 -12.77 26.07
CA ASP A 119 -15.54 -11.30 26.03
C ASP A 119 -14.39 -10.63 25.26
N ASP A 120 -13.31 -11.36 24.94
CA ASP A 120 -12.11 -10.84 24.29
C ASP A 120 -12.10 -11.07 22.77
N VAL A 121 -11.15 -10.45 22.07
CA VAL A 121 -10.88 -10.70 20.65
C VAL A 121 -9.46 -11.25 20.48
N GLU A 122 -9.32 -12.32 19.70
CA GLU A 122 -8.03 -12.93 19.38
C GLU A 122 -7.82 -13.01 17.86
N GLY A 123 -6.57 -12.85 17.43
CA GLY A 123 -6.18 -12.97 16.02
C GLY A 123 -6.46 -11.72 15.19
N LEU A 124 -6.50 -10.52 15.81
CA LEU A 124 -6.50 -9.26 15.06
C LEU A 124 -5.16 -9.13 14.30
N GLU A 125 -5.21 -8.85 13.01
CA GLU A 125 -4.02 -8.62 12.18
C GLU A 125 -4.03 -7.20 11.61
N ILE A 126 -2.91 -6.51 11.80
CA ILE A 126 -2.66 -5.17 11.31
C ILE A 126 -1.36 -5.19 10.51
N THR A 127 -1.32 -4.48 9.39
CA THR A 127 -0.08 -4.34 8.63
C THR A 127 0.12 -2.90 8.19
N CYS A 128 1.37 -2.46 8.13
CA CYS A 128 1.78 -1.11 7.69
C CYS A 128 2.53 -1.15 6.35
N PRO A 129 1.83 -1.45 5.23
CA PRO A 129 2.48 -1.73 3.95
C PRO A 129 2.84 -0.47 3.16
N LEU A 130 2.38 0.71 3.59
CA LEU A 130 2.61 1.97 2.88
C LEU A 130 3.49 2.90 3.69
N PHE A 131 4.43 3.54 3.00
CA PHE A 131 5.08 4.75 3.48
C PHE A 131 4.15 5.94 3.24
N LYS A 132 3.88 6.71 4.29
CA LYS A 132 3.01 7.88 4.22
C LYS A 132 3.86 9.15 4.13
N THR A 133 3.53 10.01 3.18
CA THR A 133 4.13 11.33 3.03
C THR A 133 3.09 12.38 2.64
N PHE A 134 3.43 13.66 2.78
CA PHE A 134 2.60 14.77 2.35
C PHE A 134 3.34 15.55 1.26
N THR A 135 2.79 15.56 0.06
CA THR A 135 3.39 16.23 -1.11
C THR A 135 2.29 16.79 -1.99
N ASN A 136 2.56 17.90 -2.68
CA ASN A 136 1.59 18.59 -3.53
C ASN A 136 0.24 18.84 -2.84
N ASN A 137 0.27 19.25 -1.57
CA ASN A 137 -0.88 19.52 -0.71
C ASN A 137 -1.80 18.31 -0.46
N LYS A 138 -1.24 17.10 -0.49
CA LYS A 138 -1.99 15.86 -0.38
C LYS A 138 -1.25 14.80 0.40
N GLU A 139 -1.99 13.98 1.16
CA GLU A 139 -1.45 12.78 1.79
C GLU A 139 -1.36 11.65 0.76
N VAL A 140 -0.17 11.07 0.62
CA VAL A 140 0.15 10.05 -0.37
C VAL A 140 0.72 8.83 0.34
N GLY A 141 0.21 7.66 -0.02
CA GLY A 141 0.71 6.36 0.38
C GLY A 141 1.57 5.76 -0.73
N ILE A 142 2.85 5.55 -0.47
CA ILE A 142 3.79 4.89 -1.38
C ILE A 142 3.90 3.42 -0.96
N SER A 143 3.69 2.50 -1.89
CA SER A 143 3.94 1.07 -1.66
C SER A 143 5.37 0.88 -1.19
N ARG A 144 5.58 0.16 -0.08
CA ARG A 144 6.93 -0.14 0.41
C ARG A 144 7.67 -1.18 -0.44
N CYS A 145 6.92 -1.92 -1.26
CA CYS A 145 7.44 -2.92 -2.17
C CYS A 145 7.34 -2.46 -3.61
N ALA A 146 8.40 -2.68 -4.39
CA ALA A 146 8.37 -2.50 -5.82
C ALA A 146 7.39 -3.48 -6.46
N TYR A 147 6.85 -3.11 -7.61
CA TYR A 147 6.04 -4.05 -8.38
C TYR A 147 6.83 -5.34 -8.70
N GLY A 148 6.17 -6.49 -8.55
CA GLY A 148 6.80 -7.81 -8.60
C GLY A 148 7.34 -8.34 -7.27
N GLN A 149 7.47 -7.50 -6.24
CA GLN A 149 7.73 -7.98 -4.86
C GLN A 149 6.43 -8.24 -4.12
N GLU A 150 6.52 -9.16 -3.15
CA GLU A 150 5.43 -9.50 -2.26
C GLU A 150 5.69 -8.95 -0.86
N TRP A 151 4.71 -8.23 -0.34
CA TRP A 151 4.70 -7.81 1.05
C TRP A 151 4.49 -9.04 1.93
N ASN A 152 5.35 -9.23 2.93
CA ASN A 152 5.26 -10.32 3.89
C ASN A 152 4.64 -9.83 5.22
N PRO A 153 3.31 -9.98 5.39
CA PRO A 153 2.62 -9.54 6.61
C PRO A 153 2.83 -10.49 7.78
N SER A 154 3.36 -11.70 7.57
CA SER A 154 3.55 -12.70 8.62
C SER A 154 4.91 -12.58 9.33
N GLY A 155 5.83 -11.79 8.78
CA GLY A 155 7.14 -11.50 9.35
C GLY A 155 7.23 -10.11 9.98
N ILE A 156 8.38 -9.46 9.80
CA ILE A 156 8.60 -8.09 10.29
C ILE A 156 7.89 -7.02 9.42
N GLY A 157 7.19 -7.41 8.35
CA GLY A 157 6.65 -6.50 7.36
C GLY A 157 7.74 -5.99 6.44
N ASP A 158 8.22 -6.89 5.60
CA ASP A 158 9.26 -6.67 4.61
C ASP A 158 8.80 -7.09 3.21
N CYS A 159 9.58 -6.68 2.20
CA CYS A 159 9.34 -7.06 0.81
C CYS A 159 10.19 -8.27 0.46
N THR A 160 9.54 -9.31 -0.03
CA THR A 160 10.17 -10.57 -0.45
C THR A 160 10.08 -10.72 -1.97
N GLY A 161 11.02 -11.49 -2.53
CA GLY A 161 11.20 -11.62 -3.98
C GLY A 161 12.08 -10.53 -4.61
N ALA A 162 12.56 -10.80 -5.82
CA ALA A 162 13.26 -9.80 -6.63
C ALA A 162 12.20 -8.93 -7.32
N GLY A 163 12.17 -7.63 -7.00
CA GLY A 163 11.19 -6.70 -7.57
C GLY A 163 11.41 -6.53 -9.05
N THR A 164 10.54 -7.16 -9.83
CA THR A 164 10.45 -7.16 -11.29
C THR A 164 9.56 -8.36 -11.61
N SER A 165 8.35 -8.19 -12.13
CA SER A 165 7.30 -9.24 -12.10
C SER A 165 7.55 -10.46 -13.01
N GLY A 166 8.55 -11.28 -12.71
CA GLY A 166 8.80 -12.60 -13.32
C GLY A 166 8.79 -13.72 -12.30
N THR A 167 7.69 -13.83 -11.54
CA THR A 167 7.55 -14.76 -10.40
C THR A 167 7.42 -16.25 -10.78
N GLN A 168 7.85 -16.68 -11.96
CA GLN A 168 7.96 -18.12 -12.25
C GLN A 168 9.38 -18.61 -12.59
N TYR A 169 10.36 -17.73 -12.84
CA TYR A 169 11.67 -18.19 -13.36
C TYR A 169 12.90 -17.40 -12.91
N ASN A 170 12.82 -16.60 -11.84
CA ASN A 170 13.99 -15.84 -11.35
C ASN A 170 14.55 -14.86 -12.39
N ILE A 171 13.68 -14.33 -13.25
CA ILE A 171 14.05 -13.39 -14.32
C ILE A 171 13.63 -12.00 -13.89
N SER A 172 14.58 -11.05 -13.96
CA SER A 172 14.31 -9.64 -13.74
C SER A 172 13.47 -9.10 -14.91
N LEU A 173 12.14 -9.12 -14.78
CA LEU A 173 11.25 -8.34 -15.64
C LEU A 173 11.36 -6.85 -15.30
N TYR A 174 12.44 -6.27 -15.78
CA TYR A 174 12.55 -4.84 -15.88
C TYR A 174 11.34 -4.34 -16.68
N LEU A 175 10.73 -3.23 -16.27
CA LEU A 175 9.56 -2.65 -16.93
C LEU A 175 9.96 -1.43 -17.77
N ASN A 176 9.51 -1.39 -19.02
CA ASN A 176 9.66 -0.21 -19.86
C ASN A 176 8.55 0.79 -19.55
N PHE A 177 8.88 2.07 -19.49
CA PHE A 177 7.85 3.11 -19.42
C PHE A 177 7.04 3.11 -20.73
N CYS A 178 7.73 2.91 -21.85
CA CYS A 178 7.19 2.88 -23.21
C CYS A 178 7.78 1.75 -24.01
N ASN A 179 6.93 0.92 -24.60
CA ASN A 179 7.36 -0.18 -25.44
C ASN A 179 6.98 0.06 -26.91
N ILE A 180 7.51 1.11 -27.56
CA ILE A 180 7.48 1.18 -29.04
C ILE A 180 8.67 1.91 -29.65
N SER A 181 9.05 1.39 -30.83
CA SER A 181 9.72 2.13 -31.89
C SER A 181 8.66 2.57 -32.92
N PRO A 182 8.66 3.81 -33.44
CA PRO A 182 9.64 4.86 -33.14
C PRO A 182 9.35 5.51 -31.77
N SER A 183 10.43 6.06 -31.21
CA SER A 183 10.70 6.40 -29.80
C SER A 183 9.83 7.47 -29.13
N ARG A 184 8.58 7.70 -29.57
CA ARG A 184 7.75 8.85 -29.16
C ARG A 184 6.35 8.50 -28.65
N GLY A 185 6.11 7.23 -28.36
CA GLY A 185 4.77 6.68 -28.19
C GLY A 185 3.94 7.16 -27.00
N CYS A 186 4.53 7.65 -25.92
CA CYS A 186 3.81 7.84 -24.65
C CYS A 186 3.61 9.29 -24.23
N THR A 187 4.24 10.22 -24.96
CA THR A 187 4.18 11.65 -24.67
C THR A 187 3.28 12.41 -25.65
N ASN A 188 2.71 11.75 -26.66
CA ASN A 188 2.07 12.42 -27.81
C ASN A 188 2.95 13.56 -28.38
N ASP A 189 4.28 13.36 -28.39
CA ASP A 189 5.29 14.37 -28.78
C ASP A 189 5.35 15.63 -27.88
N ILE A 190 4.86 15.57 -26.62
CA ILE A 190 4.89 16.69 -25.67
C ILE A 190 5.92 16.44 -24.56
N ALA A 191 6.98 17.24 -24.57
CA ALA A 191 7.94 17.35 -23.48
C ALA A 191 7.41 18.26 -22.36
N GLY A 192 7.79 17.95 -21.11
CA GLY A 192 7.50 18.77 -19.93
C GLY A 192 6.07 18.64 -19.41
N GLY A 193 5.86 17.77 -18.44
CA GLY A 193 4.60 17.62 -17.74
C GLY A 193 4.46 16.26 -17.05
N GLU A 194 3.25 15.97 -16.58
CA GLU A 194 2.91 14.61 -16.18
C GLU A 194 2.61 13.77 -17.43
N LEU A 195 3.19 12.58 -17.47
CA LEU A 195 2.91 11.57 -18.48
C LEU A 195 1.46 11.12 -18.32
N SER A 196 0.74 11.12 -19.43
CA SER A 196 -0.67 10.73 -19.44
C SER A 196 -0.78 9.24 -19.14
N SER A 197 -1.82 8.76 -18.46
CA SER A 197 -2.07 7.32 -18.41
C SER A 197 -2.50 6.79 -19.79
N PRO A 198 -2.18 5.54 -20.16
CA PRO A 198 -2.70 4.90 -21.37
C PRO A 198 -4.24 4.92 -21.42
N PRO A 199 -4.86 4.84 -22.62
CA PRO A 199 -4.25 4.57 -23.92
C PRO A 199 -3.69 5.82 -24.62
N TRP A 200 -2.53 5.68 -25.27
CA TRP A 200 -1.94 6.73 -26.12
C TRP A 200 -2.18 6.43 -27.60
N ILE A 201 -2.31 7.48 -28.42
CA ILE A 201 -2.55 7.32 -29.85
C ILE A 201 -1.26 6.78 -30.50
N GLY A 202 -1.33 5.58 -31.07
CA GLY A 202 -0.20 4.98 -31.80
C GLY A 202 0.85 4.26 -30.95
N SER A 203 0.56 3.93 -29.69
CA SER A 203 1.46 3.21 -28.79
C SER A 203 0.89 1.90 -28.28
N ALA A 204 1.78 0.95 -27.98
CA ALA A 204 1.48 -0.47 -27.75
C ALA A 204 1.47 -0.89 -26.27
N ASP A 205 1.19 0.04 -25.34
CA ASP A 205 1.10 -0.14 -23.88
C ASP A 205 2.35 0.31 -23.09
N SER A 206 2.15 0.45 -21.76
CA SER A 206 3.19 0.77 -20.78
C SER A 206 3.20 -0.25 -19.66
N ASP A 207 4.33 -0.92 -19.49
CA ASP A 207 4.51 -1.92 -18.42
C ASP A 207 4.40 -1.27 -17.04
N ILE A 208 4.85 -0.01 -16.91
CA ILE A 208 4.83 0.77 -15.67
C ILE A 208 3.40 1.16 -15.26
N TYR A 209 2.60 1.69 -16.20
CA TYR A 209 1.18 1.98 -15.90
C TYR A 209 0.39 0.70 -15.68
N ASN A 210 0.64 -0.35 -16.47
CA ASN A 210 -0.01 -1.64 -16.29
C ASN A 210 0.30 -2.24 -14.92
N ALA A 211 1.55 -2.15 -14.46
CA ALA A 211 1.97 -2.60 -13.13
C ALA A 211 1.14 -1.95 -12.00
N CYS A 212 1.00 -0.63 -12.01
CA CYS A 212 0.21 0.06 -10.98
C CYS A 212 -1.30 -0.10 -11.18
N SER A 213 -1.78 -0.22 -12.42
CA SER A 213 -3.18 -0.52 -12.72
C SER A 213 -3.59 -1.89 -12.19
N GLN A 214 -2.71 -2.89 -12.24
CA GLN A 214 -3.00 -4.20 -11.66
C GLN A 214 -3.24 -4.16 -10.15
N TYR A 215 -2.64 -3.22 -9.41
CA TYR A 215 -2.94 -3.04 -7.99
C TYR A 215 -4.39 -2.60 -7.79
N ASN A 216 -4.96 -1.82 -8.72
CA ASN A 216 -6.38 -1.45 -8.70
C ASN A 216 -7.29 -2.63 -8.95
N THR A 217 -7.00 -3.42 -9.99
CA THR A 217 -7.77 -4.62 -10.33
C THR A 217 -7.78 -5.62 -9.17
N ASN A 218 -6.64 -5.82 -8.54
CA ASN A 218 -6.49 -6.75 -7.41
C ASN A 218 -6.94 -6.16 -6.07
N LYS A 219 -7.38 -4.90 -6.03
CA LYS A 219 -7.70 -4.14 -4.81
C LYS A 219 -6.60 -4.30 -3.76
N LYS A 220 -5.34 -4.15 -4.17
CA LYS A 220 -4.18 -4.41 -3.30
C LYS A 220 -4.31 -3.53 -2.05
N PHE A 221 -4.22 -4.15 -0.88
CA PHE A 221 -4.45 -3.50 0.42
C PHE A 221 -5.82 -2.82 0.57
N GLN A 222 -6.85 -3.32 -0.14
CA GLN A 222 -8.21 -2.77 -0.20
C GLN A 222 -8.31 -1.38 -0.84
N ILE A 223 -7.31 -1.00 -1.64
CA ILE A 223 -7.18 0.31 -2.29
C ILE A 223 -7.32 0.13 -3.82
N THR A 224 -7.98 1.07 -4.50
CA THR A 224 -8.33 0.98 -5.93
C THR A 224 -7.96 2.19 -6.79
N ASN A 225 -7.18 3.12 -6.24
CA ASN A 225 -6.74 4.37 -6.88
C ASN A 225 -5.20 4.48 -6.97
N TRP A 226 -4.54 3.34 -7.13
CA TRP A 226 -3.11 3.22 -7.38
C TRP A 226 -2.73 3.83 -8.73
N ARG A 227 -1.59 4.52 -8.75
CA ARG A 227 -0.99 5.15 -9.91
C ARG A 227 0.54 5.12 -9.85
N VAL A 228 1.16 5.50 -10.96
CA VAL A 228 2.61 5.74 -11.06
C VAL A 228 2.94 7.03 -10.28
N PRO A 229 4.04 7.07 -9.52
CA PRO A 229 4.42 8.22 -8.71
C PRO A 229 4.93 9.38 -9.56
N THR A 230 4.71 10.60 -9.13
CA THR A 230 5.40 11.78 -9.68
C THR A 230 6.85 11.83 -9.17
N LYS A 231 7.70 12.65 -9.82
CA LYS A 231 9.07 12.86 -9.32
C LYS A 231 9.10 13.42 -7.89
N ASP A 232 8.16 14.29 -7.55
CA ASP A 232 8.12 14.96 -6.24
C ASP A 232 7.69 14.00 -5.13
N GLU A 233 6.87 13.00 -5.46
CA GLU A 233 6.51 11.89 -4.58
C GLU A 233 7.71 10.96 -4.34
N LEU A 234 8.44 10.60 -5.39
CA LEU A 234 9.66 9.79 -5.24
C LEU A 234 10.73 10.52 -4.42
N LYS A 235 10.88 11.85 -4.55
CA LYS A 235 11.87 12.57 -3.73
C LYS A 235 11.58 12.55 -2.23
N GLN A 236 10.37 12.17 -1.80
CA GLN A 236 10.03 12.01 -0.39
C GLN A 236 10.69 10.77 0.26
N ILE A 237 11.15 9.79 -0.51
CA ILE A 237 11.74 8.56 0.04
C ILE A 237 13.26 8.65 0.24
N VAL A 238 13.87 9.72 -0.26
CA VAL A 238 15.31 10.00 -0.14
C VAL A 238 15.57 10.72 1.17
N VAL A 239 16.50 10.19 1.97
CA VAL A 239 16.83 10.69 3.29
C VAL A 239 18.34 10.90 3.48
N CYS A 240 18.67 11.73 4.46
CA CYS A 240 20.00 11.87 5.03
C CYS A 240 19.97 11.47 6.50
N ASN A 241 21.01 10.78 6.99
CA ASN A 241 21.16 10.51 8.43
C ASN A 241 21.35 11.80 9.24
N SER A 242 21.97 12.82 8.63
CA SER A 242 21.99 14.20 9.09
C SER A 242 22.15 15.10 7.87
N GLY A 243 21.31 16.12 7.76
CA GLY A 243 21.24 16.91 6.54
C GLY A 243 19.97 17.75 6.47
N PRO A 244 19.70 18.35 5.30
CA PRO A 244 18.49 19.12 5.05
C PRO A 244 17.23 18.27 5.26
N SER A 245 16.11 18.94 5.53
CA SER A 245 14.80 18.28 5.59
C SER A 245 14.42 17.70 4.22
N VAL A 246 13.78 16.53 4.24
CA VAL A 246 13.17 15.90 3.06
C VAL A 246 11.99 16.75 2.56
N PRO A 247 11.75 16.85 1.24
CA PRO A 247 12.52 16.28 0.14
C PRO A 247 13.86 16.99 -0.09
N LEU A 248 14.91 16.22 -0.36
CA LEU A 248 16.23 16.76 -0.69
C LEU A 248 16.24 17.24 -2.14
N ASN A 249 16.62 18.49 -2.40
CA ASN A 249 16.83 18.95 -3.77
C ASN A 249 17.94 18.13 -4.47
N ASP A 250 17.87 18.03 -5.79
CA ASP A 250 18.92 17.36 -6.56
C ASP A 250 20.27 18.08 -6.38
N PHE A 251 21.35 17.29 -6.45
CA PHE A 251 22.74 17.74 -6.23
C PHE A 251 23.05 18.27 -4.83
N ILE A 252 22.08 18.27 -3.91
CA ILE A 252 22.33 18.57 -2.49
C ILE A 252 22.73 17.28 -1.76
N GLY A 253 23.97 17.25 -1.30
CA GLY A 253 24.47 16.17 -0.45
C GLY A 253 23.97 16.29 1.00
N CYS A 254 24.17 15.22 1.76
CA CYS A 254 24.01 15.27 3.21
C CYS A 254 25.11 16.11 3.87
N ASN A 255 24.93 16.43 5.16
CA ASN A 255 25.94 17.19 5.89
C ASN A 255 27.30 16.48 5.86
N VAL A 256 28.39 17.26 5.95
CA VAL A 256 29.75 16.74 5.97
C VAL A 256 29.91 15.68 7.06
N GLY A 257 30.46 14.52 6.71
CA GLY A 257 30.67 13.39 7.62
C GLY A 257 29.51 12.38 7.71
N TYR A 258 28.43 12.59 6.95
CA TYR A 258 27.29 11.66 6.89
C TYR A 258 27.19 10.97 5.52
N THR A 259 26.43 9.88 5.46
CA THR A 259 26.19 9.10 4.24
C THR A 259 25.56 9.96 3.14
N SER A 260 25.88 9.70 1.87
CA SER A 260 25.19 10.32 0.74
C SER A 260 23.66 10.14 0.81
N PRO A 261 22.87 11.02 0.17
CA PRO A 261 21.42 10.86 0.09
C PRO A 261 21.06 9.47 -0.39
N THR A 262 20.25 8.75 0.38
CA THR A 262 19.94 7.36 0.11
C THR A 262 18.52 7.04 0.56
N LEU A 263 18.05 5.86 0.22
CA LEU A 263 16.74 5.36 0.60
C LEU A 263 16.67 5.06 2.11
N ASN A 264 15.52 5.33 2.73
CA ASN A 264 15.29 4.86 4.10
C ASN A 264 15.06 3.34 4.12
N THR A 265 16.15 2.58 4.33
CA THR A 265 16.14 1.11 4.33
C THR A 265 15.35 0.48 5.47
N SER A 266 15.04 1.24 6.54
CA SER A 266 14.15 0.77 7.60
C SER A 266 12.68 0.70 7.16
N ILE A 267 12.32 1.49 6.14
CA ILE A 267 10.97 1.53 5.54
C ILE A 267 10.95 0.66 4.28
N PHE A 268 11.92 0.84 3.40
CA PHE A 268 11.99 0.14 2.12
C PHE A 268 13.04 -0.96 2.16
N THR A 269 12.66 -2.09 2.75
CA THR A 269 13.49 -3.29 2.85
C THR A 269 13.56 -3.97 1.47
N ASN A 270 14.76 -4.26 0.96
CA ASN A 270 14.98 -5.01 -0.29
C ASN A 270 14.62 -4.31 -1.62
N LEU A 271 14.67 -2.97 -1.69
CA LEU A 271 14.64 -2.25 -2.97
C LEU A 271 16.00 -2.16 -3.69
N SER A 272 17.06 -2.76 -3.15
CA SER A 272 18.44 -2.54 -3.59
C SER A 272 18.86 -3.27 -4.87
N SER A 273 17.97 -3.99 -5.56
CA SER A 273 18.34 -4.81 -6.73
C SER A 273 18.21 -4.09 -8.07
N SER A 274 17.35 -3.08 -8.18
CA SER A 274 17.34 -2.18 -9.35
C SER A 274 17.45 -0.77 -8.82
N ASN A 275 18.54 -0.10 -9.16
CA ASN A 275 18.91 1.17 -8.55
C ASN A 275 18.03 2.33 -9.00
N ILE A 276 16.95 2.11 -9.76
CA ILE A 276 16.21 3.15 -10.46
C ILE A 276 14.69 2.94 -10.33
N LEU A 277 13.96 4.00 -9.95
CA LEU A 277 12.50 4.03 -9.89
C LEU A 277 11.92 5.01 -10.90
N TRP A 278 11.01 4.54 -11.76
CA TRP A 278 10.29 5.37 -12.71
C TRP A 278 9.31 6.33 -12.04
N SER A 279 9.23 7.56 -12.57
CA SER A 279 8.17 8.52 -12.27
C SER A 279 7.27 8.76 -13.49
N SER A 280 6.06 9.25 -13.24
CA SER A 280 5.11 9.73 -14.25
C SER A 280 5.41 11.16 -14.71
N THR A 281 6.63 11.68 -14.56
CA THR A 281 6.98 13.05 -14.97
C THR A 281 7.90 13.00 -16.19
N SER A 282 7.49 13.61 -17.31
CA SER A 282 8.32 13.68 -18.52
C SER A 282 9.46 14.69 -18.37
N TYR A 283 10.53 14.48 -19.13
CA TYR A 283 11.59 15.47 -19.19
C TYR A 283 11.13 16.68 -20.02
N SER A 284 11.54 17.88 -19.61
CA SER A 284 11.08 19.12 -20.27
C SER A 284 11.79 19.42 -21.58
N LEU A 285 12.95 18.83 -21.82
CA LEU A 285 13.75 19.12 -23.02
C LEU A 285 13.68 18.01 -24.08
N ASP A 286 13.20 16.82 -23.70
CA ASP A 286 13.16 15.67 -24.60
C ASP A 286 11.91 14.82 -24.33
N ASP A 287 11.13 14.59 -25.37
CA ASP A 287 9.86 13.86 -25.34
C ASP A 287 10.05 12.33 -25.28
N ILE A 288 11.27 11.85 -25.51
CA ILE A 288 11.65 10.44 -25.38
C ILE A 288 12.13 10.07 -23.96
N GLN A 289 12.33 11.06 -23.09
CA GLN A 289 12.88 10.88 -21.75
C GLN A 289 11.84 11.14 -20.65
N ALA A 290 12.01 10.49 -19.51
CA ALA A 290 11.20 10.71 -18.32
C ALA A 290 12.06 10.72 -17.06
N PHE A 291 11.60 11.38 -16.01
CA PHE A 291 12.33 11.41 -14.75
C PHE A 291 12.28 10.05 -14.06
N ALA A 292 13.43 9.62 -13.57
CA ALA A 292 13.58 8.45 -12.71
C ALA A 292 14.48 8.77 -11.52
N LEU A 293 14.19 8.17 -10.37
CA LEU A 293 14.99 8.34 -9.15
C LEU A 293 16.07 7.26 -9.10
N ASP A 294 17.33 7.66 -9.03
CA ASP A 294 18.44 6.76 -8.68
C ASP A 294 18.54 6.59 -7.16
N LEU A 295 18.35 5.36 -6.69
CA LEU A 295 18.37 4.99 -5.27
C LEU A 295 19.77 5.00 -4.66
N ASN A 296 20.83 4.90 -5.46
CA ASN A 296 22.21 4.94 -4.97
C ASN A 296 22.66 6.36 -4.61
N THR A 297 22.17 7.33 -5.37
CA THR A 297 22.59 8.74 -5.26
C THR A 297 21.49 9.64 -4.70
N GLY A 298 20.25 9.17 -4.68
CA GLY A 298 19.08 9.94 -4.29
C GLY A 298 18.70 11.03 -5.30
N GLN A 299 19.21 10.97 -6.53
CA GLN A 299 19.08 12.01 -7.56
C GLN A 299 18.02 11.64 -8.59
N MET A 300 17.28 12.65 -9.07
CA MET A 300 16.52 12.49 -10.31
C MET A 300 17.46 12.57 -11.51
N TYR A 301 17.26 11.67 -12.47
CA TYR A 301 17.88 11.73 -13.79
C TYR A 301 16.86 11.35 -14.86
N THR A 302 17.23 11.46 -16.14
CA THR A 302 16.29 11.40 -17.26
C THR A 302 16.67 10.32 -18.26
N PRO A 303 16.46 9.03 -17.94
CA PRO A 303 16.64 7.96 -18.91
C PRO A 303 15.60 8.02 -20.03
N ASP A 304 15.94 7.40 -21.16
CA ASP A 304 15.00 7.18 -22.26
C ASP A 304 13.87 6.24 -21.79
N GLN A 305 12.64 6.53 -22.23
CA GLN A 305 11.42 5.86 -21.75
C GLN A 305 11.34 4.36 -22.14
N ASP A 306 12.19 3.90 -23.06
CA ASP A 306 12.40 2.49 -23.42
C ASP A 306 13.44 1.78 -22.54
N SER A 307 14.01 2.50 -21.58
CA SER A 307 14.87 1.93 -20.54
C SER A 307 14.04 1.13 -19.54
N THR A 308 14.69 0.13 -18.97
CA THR A 308 14.00 -0.89 -18.22
C THR A 308 14.31 -0.76 -16.72
N ASN A 309 13.33 -0.32 -15.91
CA ASN A 309 13.53 -0.01 -14.47
C ASN A 309 12.34 -0.48 -13.60
N GLN A 310 12.37 -0.20 -12.29
CA GLN A 310 11.31 -0.54 -11.34
C GLN A 310 10.28 0.59 -11.15
N VAL A 311 9.17 0.28 -10.50
CA VAL A 311 8.18 1.26 -10.02
C VAL A 311 7.70 0.93 -8.61
N LEU A 312 7.57 1.95 -7.77
CA LEU A 312 6.75 1.92 -6.56
C LEU A 312 5.42 2.58 -6.86
N CYS A 313 4.33 1.83 -6.80
CA CYS A 313 3.01 2.42 -7.02
C CYS A 313 2.60 3.27 -5.80
N VAL A 314 1.88 4.35 -6.07
CA VAL A 314 1.38 5.26 -5.05
C VAL A 314 -0.12 5.35 -5.09
N THR A 315 -0.71 5.79 -3.99
CA THR A 315 -2.14 6.02 -3.85
C THR A 315 -2.38 7.26 -3.01
N ASP A 316 -3.57 7.80 -3.14
CA ASP A 316 -4.05 8.91 -2.32
C ASP A 316 -4.74 8.34 -1.08
N LEU A 317 -4.40 8.88 0.10
CA LEU A 317 -4.90 8.42 1.41
C LEU A 317 -6.02 9.31 1.96
#